data_AF-A0A0X3BGX0-F1
#
_entry.id   AF-A0A0X3BGX0-F1
#
_cell.length_a   1.000
_cell.length_b   1.000
_cell.length_c   1.000
_cell.angle_alpha   90.00
_cell.angle_beta   90.00
_cell.angle_gamma   90.00
#
_symmetry.space_group_name_H-M   'P 1'
#
loop_
_entity.id
_entity.type
_entity.pdbx_description
1 polymer ?
#
loop_
_entity_poly.entity_id
_entity_poly.type
_entity_poly.pdbx_seq_one_letter_code
_entity_poly.pdbx_strand_id
1 'polypeptide(L)'
;MLLVVLAGIAPAAALDNLTADPARIEEVTYDLCTFERALGSKERTAAATYITTAMEERGLSVSTGRFAYTNCYFDPPLALSSNIIGVREGATDRIVVISAHYDTAGSETPGADDNAAGVATMLEVARILNATPLNRTVYFIAFGGEETGLEGSRRWLADNPDLHDRIVAAINLDCIASGDRLLATVLPQHRWILDVLPPCIEETPARLLDAARGDEHAFRAAGIPTIRLYERDSHAIIHTADDRPERLNYTLAAECAEIVAGTVVGLDAGGDGPGIDLSVENGTVIFTTLNDAPIEVIVDGTSLGVLPSGSVTLPKSPHVVQAVTYGPTGAKAVATVMGEGVEIVPPTVSGSAVTIPWGGKTEPGRRPNDPPHLCGRPALLPPRPPGRGRPCRRLL
;
A
#
# COMPACT_ATOMS: atom_id res chain seq x y z
N MET A 1 24.34 -14.50 -32.28
CA MET A 1 24.80 -13.30 -31.56
C MET A 1 23.78 -13.06 -30.47
N LEU A 2 24.09 -13.49 -29.25
CA LEU A 2 23.19 -13.47 -28.10
C LEU A 2 23.09 -12.02 -27.61
N LEU A 3 21.94 -11.37 -27.84
CA LEU A 3 21.68 -10.03 -27.36
C LEU A 3 21.24 -10.15 -25.89
N VAL A 4 22.17 -9.98 -24.96
CA VAL A 4 21.84 -9.81 -23.54
C VAL A 4 21.23 -8.42 -23.42
N VAL A 5 19.91 -8.35 -23.23
CA VAL A 5 19.23 -7.13 -22.80
C VAL A 5 19.66 -6.88 -21.37
N LEU A 6 20.59 -5.95 -21.18
CA LEU A 6 20.88 -5.38 -19.87
C LEU A 6 19.60 -4.67 -19.40
N ALA A 7 18.87 -5.31 -18.48
CA ALA A 7 17.86 -4.64 -17.67
C ALA A 7 18.51 -3.38 -17.07
N GLY A 8 17.81 -2.26 -17.15
CA GLY A 8 18.30 -0.94 -16.73
C GLY A 8 18.63 -0.91 -15.24
N ILE A 9 19.85 -1.30 -14.90
CA ILE A 9 20.46 -0.99 -13.62
C ILE A 9 20.70 0.52 -13.66
N ALA A 10 20.05 1.27 -12.76
CA ALA A 10 20.37 2.68 -12.56
C ALA A 10 21.90 2.83 -12.46
N PRO A 11 22.52 3.85 -13.08
CA PRO A 11 23.97 3.96 -13.08
C PRO A 11 24.48 3.90 -11.64
N ALA A 12 25.43 3.01 -11.36
CA ALA A 12 25.92 2.71 -10.01
C ALA A 12 26.24 3.97 -9.16
N ALA A 13 26.67 5.05 -9.83
CA ALA A 13 26.91 6.35 -9.22
C ALA A 13 25.69 7.04 -8.56
N ALA A 14 24.45 6.67 -8.92
CA ALA A 14 23.22 7.18 -8.31
C ALA A 14 22.87 6.46 -6.99
N LEU A 15 23.42 5.25 -6.78
CA LEU A 15 23.19 4.44 -5.58
C LEU A 15 24.22 4.75 -4.48
N ASP A 16 25.39 5.26 -4.84
CA ASP A 16 26.54 5.49 -3.94
C ASP A 16 26.30 6.53 -2.83
N ASN A 17 25.14 7.21 -2.80
CA ASN A 17 24.81 8.26 -1.83
C ASN A 17 23.43 8.09 -1.17
N LEU A 18 22.85 6.89 -1.23
CA LEU A 18 21.54 6.58 -0.63
C LEU A 18 21.64 6.16 0.85
N THR A 19 22.59 6.69 1.60
CA THR A 19 22.80 6.30 2.99
C THR A 19 21.79 6.97 3.92
N ALA A 20 21.10 6.16 4.71
CA ALA A 20 20.20 6.61 5.76
C ALA A 20 20.92 6.76 7.10
N ASP A 21 20.52 7.77 7.89
CA ASP A 21 21.05 7.99 9.23
C ASP A 21 20.04 7.51 10.28
N PRO A 22 20.28 6.38 10.97
CA PRO A 22 19.35 5.84 11.96
C PRO A 22 19.10 6.83 13.11
N ALA A 23 20.07 7.69 13.45
CA ALA A 23 19.91 8.65 14.54
C ALA A 23 18.89 9.76 14.20
N ARG A 24 18.76 10.13 12.92
CA ARG A 24 17.73 11.09 12.46
C ARG A 24 16.33 10.50 12.52
N ILE A 25 16.22 9.22 12.14
CA ILE A 25 14.95 8.49 12.22
C ILE A 25 14.55 8.37 13.70
N GLU A 26 15.50 8.03 14.57
CA GLU A 26 15.30 7.98 16.01
C GLU A 26 14.81 9.33 16.56
N GLU A 27 15.53 10.42 16.32
CA GLU A 27 15.17 11.77 16.79
C GLU A 27 13.73 12.14 16.39
N VAL A 28 13.38 11.99 15.12
CA VAL A 28 12.03 12.31 14.62
C VAL A 28 10.96 11.41 15.24
N THR A 29 11.28 10.13 15.49
CA THR A 29 10.36 9.19 16.15
C THR A 29 10.08 9.60 17.59
N TYR A 30 11.12 10.00 18.34
CA TYR A 30 10.94 10.55 19.69
C TYR A 30 10.09 11.81 19.69
N ASP A 31 10.38 12.76 18.79
CA ASP A 31 9.64 14.01 18.70
C ASP A 31 8.16 13.77 18.39
N LEU A 32 7.85 12.89 17.44
CA LEU A 32 6.47 12.52 17.14
C LEU A 32 5.77 11.89 18.33
N CYS A 33 6.46 11.01 19.07
CA CYS A 33 5.97 10.37 20.30
C CYS A 33 5.71 11.36 21.46
N THR A 34 6.16 12.61 21.38
CA THR A 34 5.82 13.64 22.39
C THR A 34 4.40 14.19 22.23
N PHE A 35 3.78 14.02 21.05
CA PHE A 35 2.41 14.43 20.79
C PHE A 35 1.44 13.27 21.04
N GLU A 36 0.30 13.55 21.67
CA GLU A 36 -0.83 12.62 21.63
C GLU A 36 -1.48 12.69 20.23
N ARG A 37 -1.27 11.66 19.40
CA ARG A 37 -1.73 11.64 17.99
C ARG A 37 -3.00 10.83 17.76
N ALA A 38 -3.62 10.35 18.83
CA ALA A 38 -4.87 9.61 18.79
C ALA A 38 -6.01 10.49 18.24
N LEU A 39 -7.05 9.83 17.72
CA LEU A 39 -8.20 10.53 17.19
C LEU A 39 -8.90 11.36 18.28
N GLY A 40 -9.22 12.62 17.94
CA GLY A 40 -9.86 13.56 18.87
C GLY A 40 -8.89 14.36 19.73
N SER A 41 -7.61 13.98 19.76
CA SER A 41 -6.57 14.77 20.43
C SER A 41 -6.41 16.16 19.80
N LYS A 42 -6.19 17.15 20.67
CA LYS A 42 -5.85 18.52 20.26
C LYS A 42 -4.41 18.62 19.75
N GLU A 43 -3.53 17.71 20.16
CA GLU A 43 -2.10 17.71 19.83
C GLU A 43 -1.81 17.12 18.44
N ARG A 44 -2.75 16.38 17.85
CA ARG A 44 -2.60 15.88 16.48
C ARG A 44 -2.42 17.00 15.45
N THR A 45 -3.01 18.17 15.68
CA THR A 45 -2.74 19.35 14.83
C THR A 45 -1.30 19.83 14.98
N ALA A 46 -0.72 19.76 16.19
CA ALA A 46 0.67 20.10 16.42
C ALA A 46 1.61 19.07 15.77
N ALA A 47 1.31 17.77 15.85
CA ALA A 47 2.03 16.72 15.12
C ALA A 47 1.98 16.93 13.60
N ALA A 48 0.80 17.25 13.06
CA ALA A 48 0.63 17.59 11.64
C ALA A 48 1.47 18.81 11.22
N THR A 49 1.52 19.85 12.06
CA THR A 49 2.38 21.02 11.85
C THR A 49 3.86 20.65 11.91
N TYR A 50 4.27 19.82 12.87
CA TYR A 50 5.64 19.33 12.97
C TYR A 50 6.06 18.57 11.69
N ILE A 51 5.22 17.65 11.21
CA ILE A 51 5.47 16.90 9.96
C ILE A 51 5.53 17.85 8.76
N THR A 52 4.65 18.86 8.71
CA THR A 52 4.65 19.88 7.65
C THR A 52 6.00 20.60 7.61
N THR A 53 6.46 21.12 8.74
CA THR A 53 7.76 21.79 8.85
C THR A 53 8.90 20.85 8.45
N ALA A 54 8.90 19.61 8.96
CA ALA A 54 9.94 18.63 8.64
C ALA A 54 10.02 18.30 7.14
N MET A 55 8.88 18.27 6.44
CA MET A 55 8.82 18.12 4.98
C MET A 55 9.34 19.35 4.24
N GLU A 56 8.96 20.57 4.67
CA GLU A 56 9.42 21.83 4.07
C GLU A 56 10.94 22.00 4.22
N GLU A 57 11.51 21.67 5.37
CA GLU A 57 12.96 21.69 5.63
C GLU A 57 13.74 20.75 4.71
N ARG A 58 13.08 19.72 4.18
CA ARG A 58 13.62 18.77 3.20
C ARG A 58 13.39 19.20 1.76
N GLY A 59 12.88 20.42 1.54
CA GLY A 59 12.68 21.02 0.23
C GLY A 59 11.41 20.56 -0.49
N LEU A 60 10.47 19.92 0.22
CA LEU A 60 9.20 19.50 -0.37
C LEU A 60 8.23 20.68 -0.48
N SER A 61 7.40 20.69 -1.52
CA SER A 61 6.23 21.56 -1.59
C SER A 61 5.10 20.92 -0.79
N VAL A 62 4.71 21.52 0.32
CA VAL A 62 3.79 20.88 1.28
C VAL A 62 2.39 21.47 1.24
N SER A 63 1.39 20.59 1.35
CA SER A 63 -0.01 20.95 1.53
C SER A 63 -0.67 20.07 2.60
N THR A 64 -1.70 20.61 3.26
CA THR A 64 -2.48 19.89 4.27
C THR A 64 -3.91 19.69 3.77
N GLY A 65 -4.27 18.45 3.46
CA GLY A 65 -5.64 18.07 3.09
C GLY A 65 -6.48 17.79 4.33
N ARG A 66 -7.21 18.78 4.83
CA ARG A 66 -8.14 18.59 5.98
C ARG A 66 -9.45 17.97 5.52
N PHE A 67 -9.97 17.04 6.29
CA PHE A 67 -11.24 16.38 6.01
C PHE A 67 -12.00 16.01 7.29
N ALA A 68 -13.27 15.69 7.11
CA ALA A 68 -14.15 15.19 8.16
C ALA A 68 -14.78 13.88 7.71
N TYR A 69 -15.01 12.97 8.65
CA TYR A 69 -15.63 11.67 8.40
C TYR A 69 -16.46 11.23 9.60
N THR A 70 -17.38 10.30 9.34
CA THR A 70 -18.24 9.74 10.37
C THR A 70 -17.75 8.37 10.78
N ASN A 71 -17.60 8.15 12.08
CA ASN A 71 -17.23 6.85 12.63
C ASN A 71 -18.03 6.57 13.91
N CYS A 72 -18.55 5.34 14.03
CA CYS A 72 -19.41 4.90 15.12
C CYS A 72 -18.70 4.79 16.48
N TYR A 73 -17.37 4.90 16.53
CA TYR A 73 -16.61 4.98 17.77
C TYR A 73 -16.76 6.34 18.48
N PHE A 74 -17.34 7.36 17.85
CA PHE A 74 -17.45 8.72 18.41
C PHE A 74 -18.89 9.12 18.77
N ASP A 75 -18.98 10.00 19.77
CA ASP A 75 -20.20 10.72 20.13
C ASP A 75 -19.87 12.22 20.35
N PRO A 76 -20.27 13.14 19.45
CA PRO A 76 -20.98 12.87 18.20
C PRO A 76 -20.08 12.08 17.22
N PRO A 77 -20.67 11.33 16.26
CA PRO A 77 -19.93 10.41 15.37
C PRO A 77 -19.02 11.10 14.36
N LEU A 78 -18.72 12.40 14.51
CA LEU A 78 -17.96 13.21 13.57
C LEU A 78 -16.52 13.38 14.06
N ALA A 79 -15.57 12.96 13.24
CA ALA A 79 -14.14 13.20 13.45
C ALA A 79 -13.58 14.14 12.38
N LEU A 80 -12.59 14.94 12.76
CA LEU A 80 -11.75 15.70 11.84
C LEU A 80 -10.42 14.97 11.67
N SER A 81 -9.75 15.11 10.54
CA SER A 81 -8.38 14.65 10.34
C SER A 81 -7.73 15.44 9.22
N SER A 82 -6.45 15.16 8.97
CA SER A 82 -5.71 15.75 7.88
C SER A 82 -4.70 14.79 7.31
N ASN A 83 -4.46 14.88 6.01
CA ASN A 83 -3.29 14.31 5.36
C ASN A 83 -2.25 15.40 5.17
N ILE A 84 -0.97 15.09 5.40
CA ILE A 84 0.16 15.99 5.11
C ILE A 84 0.84 15.48 3.85
N ILE A 85 0.82 16.28 2.79
CA ILE A 85 1.28 15.89 1.46
C ILE A 85 2.48 16.76 1.11
N GLY A 86 3.67 16.18 1.11
CA GLY A 86 4.88 16.78 0.59
C GLY A 86 5.12 16.30 -0.84
N VAL A 87 5.34 17.22 -1.77
CA VAL A 87 5.60 16.90 -3.18
C VAL A 87 7.01 17.32 -3.56
N ARG A 88 7.74 16.38 -4.18
CA ARG A 88 8.98 16.65 -4.89
C ARG A 88 8.73 16.49 -6.38
N GLU A 89 8.72 17.60 -7.10
CA GLU A 89 8.48 17.62 -8.55
C GLU A 89 9.61 16.93 -9.32
N GLY A 90 9.22 16.09 -10.28
CA GLY A 90 10.12 15.50 -11.27
C GLY A 90 10.01 16.20 -12.62
N ALA A 91 10.72 15.68 -13.63
CA ALA A 91 10.61 16.14 -15.01
C ALA A 91 9.34 15.65 -15.75
N THR A 92 8.62 14.69 -15.18
CA THR A 92 7.45 14.02 -15.77
C THR A 92 6.25 14.06 -14.84
N ASP A 93 5.07 13.84 -15.40
CA ASP A 93 3.80 13.79 -14.67
C ASP A 93 3.56 12.45 -13.95
N ARG A 94 4.47 11.47 -14.09
CA ARG A 94 4.41 10.15 -13.45
C ARG A 94 4.80 10.24 -11.98
N ILE A 95 4.05 9.55 -11.14
CA ILE A 95 4.08 9.71 -9.69
C ILE A 95 4.51 8.42 -9.01
N VAL A 96 5.44 8.50 -8.07
CA VAL A 96 5.65 7.49 -7.03
C VAL A 96 5.11 8.05 -5.72
N VAL A 97 4.28 7.29 -5.00
CA VAL A 97 3.80 7.66 -3.66
C VAL A 97 4.61 6.88 -2.62
N ILE A 98 5.10 7.57 -1.60
CA ILE A 98 5.63 6.99 -0.37
C ILE A 98 4.71 7.46 0.76
N SER A 99 4.21 6.55 1.57
CA SER A 99 3.27 6.87 2.63
C SER A 99 3.56 6.17 3.95
N ALA A 100 3.13 6.81 5.02
CA ALA A 100 2.98 6.27 6.35
C ALA A 100 1.80 6.99 7.02
N HIS A 101 1.19 6.42 8.07
CA HIS A 101 0.21 7.18 8.86
C HIS A 101 0.85 7.79 10.10
N TYR A 102 0.28 8.89 10.59
CA TYR A 102 0.81 9.59 11.77
C TYR A 102 -0.14 9.59 12.96
N ASP A 103 -1.41 9.16 12.80
CA ASP A 103 -2.30 8.92 13.92
C ASP A 103 -1.96 7.62 14.66
N THR A 104 -2.48 7.48 15.88
CA THR A 104 -2.28 6.31 16.74
C THR A 104 -3.61 5.66 17.12
N ALA A 105 -3.58 4.35 17.39
CA ALA A 105 -4.74 3.56 17.81
C ALA A 105 -5.51 4.11 19.02
N GLY A 106 -4.85 4.85 19.92
CA GLY A 106 -5.48 5.36 21.13
C GLY A 106 -4.60 6.32 21.93
N SER A 107 -5.21 7.03 22.88
CA SER A 107 -4.55 8.08 23.69
C SER A 107 -3.43 7.55 24.59
N GLU A 108 -3.48 6.27 24.95
CA GLU A 108 -2.48 5.61 25.80
C GLU A 108 -1.36 4.94 24.99
N THR A 109 -1.38 5.08 23.65
CA THR A 109 -0.42 4.46 22.74
C THR A 109 0.49 5.55 22.17
N PRO A 110 1.79 5.57 22.50
CA PRO A 110 2.74 6.53 21.92
C PRO A 110 2.89 6.35 20.41
N GLY A 111 2.70 5.11 19.91
CA GLY A 111 2.68 4.79 18.50
C GLY A 111 4.04 4.93 17.85
N ALA A 112 5.07 4.38 18.50
CA ALA A 112 6.45 4.57 18.08
C ALA A 112 6.75 3.78 16.81
N ASP A 113 6.49 2.47 16.81
CA ASP A 113 6.54 1.66 15.59
C ASP A 113 5.26 1.81 14.76
N ASP A 114 4.13 2.12 15.42
CA ASP A 114 2.81 2.27 14.80
C ASP A 114 2.22 3.68 15.03
N ASN A 115 2.64 4.68 14.25
CA ASN A 115 3.56 4.58 13.13
C ASN A 115 4.50 5.80 12.98
N ALA A 116 4.97 6.33 14.11
CA ALA A 116 5.92 7.44 14.12
C ALA A 116 7.22 7.09 13.37
N ALA A 117 7.74 5.88 13.52
CA ALA A 117 8.93 5.41 12.83
C ALA A 117 8.73 5.33 11.31
N GLY A 118 7.56 4.91 10.81
CA GLY A 118 7.26 4.95 9.38
C GLY A 118 7.27 6.37 8.82
N VAL A 119 6.70 7.34 9.54
CA VAL A 119 6.76 8.77 9.16
C VAL A 119 8.20 9.29 9.20
N ALA A 120 8.97 8.94 10.23
CA ALA A 120 10.37 9.33 10.37
C ALA A 120 11.24 8.76 9.22
N THR A 121 11.07 7.48 8.88
CA THR A 121 11.71 6.82 7.75
C THR A 121 11.32 7.48 6.44
N MET A 122 10.03 7.78 6.21
CA MET A 122 9.58 8.51 5.02
C MET A 122 10.27 9.89 4.88
N LEU A 123 10.42 10.62 5.99
CA LEU A 123 11.14 11.89 6.04
C LEU A 123 12.64 11.71 5.74
N GLU A 124 13.25 10.63 6.18
CA GLU A 124 14.65 10.32 5.84
C GLU A 124 14.81 9.97 4.35
N VAL A 125 13.86 9.23 3.76
CA VAL A 125 13.81 8.99 2.31
C VAL A 125 13.70 10.32 1.56
N ALA A 126 12.85 11.25 2.01
CA ALA A 126 12.76 12.58 1.39
C ALA A 126 14.11 13.33 1.41
N ARG A 127 14.85 13.25 2.52
CA ARG A 127 16.20 13.83 2.63
C ARG A 127 17.17 13.19 1.64
N ILE A 128 17.20 11.87 1.56
CA ILE A 128 18.07 11.11 0.65
C ILE A 128 17.76 11.49 -0.80
N LEU A 129 16.49 11.44 -1.18
CA LEU A 129 16.06 11.68 -2.57
C LEU A 129 16.20 13.14 -3.00
N ASN A 130 16.18 14.11 -2.07
CA ASN A 130 16.35 15.52 -2.42
C ASN A 130 17.66 15.80 -3.18
N ALA A 131 18.72 15.02 -2.93
CA ALA A 131 20.01 15.14 -3.62
C ALA A 131 20.10 14.37 -4.96
N THR A 132 19.08 13.59 -5.32
CA THR A 132 19.13 12.64 -6.43
C THR A 132 18.24 13.10 -7.58
N PRO A 133 18.76 13.44 -8.78
CA PRO A 133 17.92 13.81 -9.92
C PRO A 133 16.92 12.70 -10.25
N LEU A 134 15.61 13.04 -10.30
CA LEU A 134 14.54 12.11 -10.67
C LEU A 134 13.71 12.70 -11.81
N ASN A 135 13.28 11.85 -12.73
CA ASN A 135 12.29 12.18 -13.75
C ASN A 135 10.86 12.16 -13.19
N ARG A 136 10.57 11.27 -12.25
CA ARG A 136 9.24 11.11 -11.66
C ARG A 136 9.04 12.05 -10.49
N THR A 137 7.80 12.50 -10.36
CA THR A 137 7.35 13.25 -9.20
C THR A 137 7.16 12.28 -8.03
N VAL A 138 7.61 12.66 -6.83
CA VAL A 138 7.48 11.83 -5.62
C VAL A 138 6.56 12.52 -4.63
N TYR A 139 5.51 11.82 -4.22
CA TYR A 139 4.58 12.25 -3.19
C TYR A 139 4.94 11.56 -1.89
N PHE A 140 5.20 12.34 -0.85
CA PHE A 140 5.40 11.88 0.51
C PHE A 140 4.14 12.21 1.30
N ILE A 141 3.40 11.20 1.76
CA ILE A 141 2.10 11.41 2.39
C ILE A 141 2.07 10.82 3.79
N ALA A 142 1.93 11.69 4.79
CA ALA A 142 1.55 11.28 6.14
C ALA A 142 0.02 11.26 6.24
N PHE A 143 -0.56 10.07 6.17
CA PHE A 143 -2.02 9.88 6.28
C PHE A 143 -2.49 10.01 7.73
N GLY A 144 -3.67 10.60 7.91
CA GLY A 144 -4.34 10.60 9.20
C GLY A 144 -5.62 9.78 9.16
N GLY A 145 -5.97 9.13 10.26
CA GLY A 145 -7.18 8.32 10.38
C GLY A 145 -7.03 6.91 9.81
N GLU A 146 -5.81 6.38 9.71
CA GLU A 146 -5.55 4.99 9.33
C GLU A 146 -6.23 4.04 10.33
N GLU A 147 -5.98 4.29 11.61
CA GLU A 147 -6.35 3.46 12.76
C GLU A 147 -7.86 3.36 12.97
N THR A 148 -8.59 4.21 12.26
CA THR A 148 -10.04 4.32 12.33
C THR A 148 -10.73 3.95 11.03
N GLY A 149 -10.00 3.31 10.10
CA GLY A 149 -10.53 2.74 8.88
C GLY A 149 -9.91 3.28 7.61
N LEU A 150 -8.62 3.62 7.57
CA LEU A 150 -7.91 4.07 6.36
C LEU A 150 -8.51 5.34 5.75
N GLU A 151 -9.05 6.22 6.61
CA GLU A 151 -9.89 7.33 6.17
C GLU A 151 -9.07 8.36 5.38
N GLY A 152 -7.81 8.58 5.78
CA GLY A 152 -6.88 9.46 5.10
C GLY A 152 -6.58 9.03 3.67
N SER A 153 -6.13 7.79 3.46
CA SER A 153 -5.78 7.28 2.12
C SER A 153 -6.99 7.16 1.21
N ARG A 154 -8.13 6.67 1.72
CA ARG A 154 -9.41 6.63 0.99
C ARG A 154 -9.84 8.01 0.55
N ARG A 155 -9.79 8.99 1.46
CA ARG A 155 -10.18 10.36 1.16
C ARG A 155 -9.27 10.99 0.12
N TRP A 156 -7.96 10.83 0.27
CA TRP A 156 -6.99 11.40 -0.66
C TRP A 156 -7.18 10.87 -2.08
N LEU A 157 -7.35 9.55 -2.25
CA LEU A 157 -7.62 8.97 -3.57
C LEU A 157 -8.96 9.43 -4.15
N ALA A 158 -10.01 9.53 -3.32
CA ALA A 158 -11.33 10.00 -3.78
C ALA A 158 -11.30 11.47 -4.23
N ASP A 159 -10.52 12.32 -3.55
CA ASP A 159 -10.37 13.74 -3.90
C ASP A 159 -9.43 13.98 -5.09
N ASN A 160 -8.62 12.97 -5.48
CA ASN A 160 -7.61 13.09 -6.55
C ASN A 160 -7.72 11.98 -7.63
N PRO A 161 -8.88 11.76 -8.25
CA PRO A 161 -9.08 10.70 -9.23
C PRO A 161 -8.21 10.86 -10.49
N ASP A 162 -7.84 12.10 -10.83
CA ASP A 162 -6.98 12.44 -11.97
C ASP A 162 -5.52 12.00 -11.78
N LEU A 163 -5.10 11.71 -10.54
CA LEU A 163 -3.76 11.21 -10.25
C LEU A 163 -3.63 9.69 -10.41
N HIS A 164 -4.74 8.94 -10.42
CA HIS A 164 -4.70 7.46 -10.32
C HIS A 164 -3.88 6.83 -11.45
N ASP A 165 -4.13 7.22 -12.70
CA ASP A 165 -3.40 6.71 -13.86
C ASP A 165 -1.95 7.24 -13.97
N ARG A 166 -1.61 8.25 -13.18
CA ARG A 166 -0.27 8.84 -13.11
C ARG A 166 0.60 8.13 -12.06
N ILE A 167 -0.01 7.48 -11.06
CA ILE A 167 0.71 6.76 -10.01
C ILE A 167 1.22 5.43 -10.55
N VAL A 168 2.54 5.32 -10.67
CA VAL A 168 3.22 4.11 -11.17
C VAL A 168 3.37 3.05 -10.08
N ALA A 169 3.54 3.50 -8.83
CA ALA A 169 3.64 2.68 -7.64
C ALA A 169 3.38 3.51 -6.39
N ALA A 170 2.74 2.91 -5.39
CA ALA A 170 2.64 3.41 -4.04
C ALA A 170 3.39 2.47 -3.07
N ILE A 171 4.19 3.03 -2.18
CA ILE A 171 5.02 2.34 -1.20
C ILE A 171 4.56 2.77 0.19
N ASN A 172 3.90 1.85 0.92
CA ASN A 172 3.38 2.12 2.26
C ASN A 172 4.31 1.55 3.34
N LEU A 173 4.68 2.37 4.33
CA LEU A 173 5.51 2.01 5.48
C LEU A 173 4.63 1.95 6.72
N ASP A 174 4.59 0.79 7.39
CA ASP A 174 3.63 0.53 8.48
C ASP A 174 4.15 -0.59 9.38
N CYS A 175 4.61 -0.20 10.57
CA CYS A 175 5.45 -0.97 11.51
C CYS A 175 6.72 -1.46 10.82
N ILE A 176 7.82 -0.70 10.87
CA ILE A 176 9.06 -0.98 10.10
C ILE A 176 10.33 -0.99 10.97
N ALA A 177 10.22 -0.75 12.27
CA ALA A 177 11.34 -0.48 13.16
C ALA A 177 11.39 -1.44 14.37
N SER A 178 10.83 -2.63 14.26
CA SER A 178 10.95 -3.68 15.28
C SER A 178 11.53 -4.96 14.67
N GLY A 179 12.18 -5.78 15.51
CA GLY A 179 12.80 -7.03 15.06
C GLY A 179 14.10 -6.82 14.25
N ASP A 180 14.36 -7.75 13.32
CA ASP A 180 15.62 -7.84 12.57
C ASP A 180 15.45 -7.94 11.05
N ARG A 181 14.22 -7.86 10.53
CA ARG A 181 13.95 -8.01 9.09
C ARG A 181 12.68 -7.32 8.63
N LEU A 182 12.74 -6.84 7.39
CA LEU A 182 11.61 -6.30 6.67
C LEU A 182 10.93 -7.36 5.80
N LEU A 183 9.64 -7.18 5.64
CA LEU A 183 8.76 -7.97 4.81
C LEU A 183 8.06 -7.07 3.80
N ALA A 184 7.76 -7.65 2.65
CA ALA A 184 6.95 -7.00 1.62
C ALA A 184 5.63 -7.75 1.41
N THR A 185 4.54 -7.01 1.22
CA THR A 185 3.28 -7.57 0.68
C THR A 185 2.90 -6.80 -0.58
N VAL A 186 2.71 -7.54 -1.68
CA VAL A 186 2.31 -7.02 -2.99
C VAL A 186 1.21 -7.92 -3.57
N LEU A 187 0.27 -7.36 -4.34
CA LEU A 187 -0.69 -8.19 -5.06
C LEU A 187 0.00 -8.97 -6.19
N PRO A 188 -0.47 -10.18 -6.56
CA PRO A 188 0.13 -10.98 -7.62
C PRO A 188 0.38 -10.21 -8.93
N GLN A 189 -0.57 -9.35 -9.35
CA GLN A 189 -0.47 -8.53 -10.57
C GLN A 189 0.53 -7.37 -10.48
N HIS A 190 0.99 -7.04 -9.26
CA HIS A 190 1.94 -5.97 -9.01
C HIS A 190 3.31 -6.49 -8.55
N ARG A 191 3.53 -7.82 -8.59
CA ARG A 191 4.79 -8.46 -8.13
C ARG A 191 6.05 -7.95 -8.78
N TRP A 192 5.94 -7.36 -9.98
CA TRP A 192 7.04 -6.71 -10.69
C TRP A 192 7.72 -5.61 -9.84
N ILE A 193 7.02 -5.02 -8.85
CA ILE A 193 7.61 -4.06 -7.91
C ILE A 193 8.72 -4.72 -7.06
N LEU A 194 8.66 -6.03 -6.83
CA LEU A 194 9.71 -6.73 -6.07
C LEU A 194 11.00 -6.87 -6.86
N ASP A 195 10.94 -6.85 -8.19
CA ASP A 195 12.12 -6.99 -9.05
C ASP A 195 13.03 -5.75 -8.99
N VAL A 196 12.51 -4.61 -8.52
CA VAL A 196 13.29 -3.39 -8.27
C VAL A 196 13.77 -3.25 -6.83
N LEU A 197 13.35 -4.14 -5.92
CA LEU A 197 13.81 -4.15 -4.54
C LEU A 197 15.12 -4.91 -4.40
N PRO A 198 15.93 -4.60 -3.37
CA PRO A 198 17.06 -5.43 -2.99
C PRO A 198 16.59 -6.85 -2.62
N PRO A 199 17.40 -7.90 -2.93
CA PRO A 199 17.02 -9.30 -2.71
C PRO A 199 16.94 -9.72 -1.24
N CYS A 200 17.20 -8.83 -0.29
CA CYS A 200 17.16 -9.10 1.15
C CYS A 200 15.74 -9.05 1.75
N ILE A 201 14.73 -8.60 1.00
CA ILE A 201 13.36 -8.49 1.50
C ILE A 201 12.60 -9.80 1.24
N GLU A 202 12.00 -10.35 2.30
CA GLU A 202 11.15 -11.53 2.19
C GLU A 202 9.73 -11.11 1.77
N GLU A 203 9.25 -11.67 0.65
CA GLU A 203 7.87 -11.49 0.22
C GLU A 203 6.93 -12.37 1.05
N THR A 204 5.82 -11.77 1.46
CA THR A 204 4.71 -12.46 2.12
C THR A 204 3.52 -12.54 1.18
N PRO A 205 2.75 -13.66 1.21
CA PRO A 205 1.59 -13.80 0.34
C PRO A 205 0.61 -12.65 0.49
N ALA A 206 0.15 -12.11 -0.63
CA ALA A 206 -0.97 -11.17 -0.65
C ALA A 206 -2.14 -11.75 0.15
N ARG A 207 -2.62 -10.99 1.14
CA ARG A 207 -3.92 -11.28 1.74
C ARG A 207 -5.01 -10.88 0.74
N LEU A 208 -6.16 -11.55 0.80
CA LEU A 208 -7.36 -11.13 0.07
C LEU A 208 -7.60 -9.63 0.29
N LEU A 209 -8.15 -8.93 -0.71
CA LEU A 209 -8.38 -7.47 -0.66
C LEU A 209 -9.06 -7.06 0.66
N ASP A 210 -10.07 -7.82 1.08
CA ASP A 210 -10.87 -7.62 2.30
C ASP A 210 -10.12 -7.84 3.63
N ALA A 211 -8.86 -8.28 3.59
CA ALA A 211 -8.03 -8.61 4.75
C ALA A 211 -6.81 -7.68 4.91
N ALA A 212 -6.82 -6.54 4.21
CA ALA A 212 -5.76 -5.55 4.29
C ALA A 212 -5.68 -4.88 5.67
N ARG A 213 -4.49 -4.35 5.99
CA ARG A 213 -4.09 -3.94 7.35
C ARG A 213 -3.41 -2.57 7.39
N GLY A 214 -3.48 -1.80 6.30
CA GLY A 214 -2.77 -0.53 6.15
C GLY A 214 -3.33 0.29 4.99
N ASP A 215 -2.85 1.53 4.87
CA ASP A 215 -3.27 2.50 3.84
C ASP A 215 -3.06 2.00 2.40
N GLU A 216 -2.18 1.03 2.20
CA GLU A 216 -1.92 0.40 0.90
C GLU A 216 -3.20 -0.20 0.27
N HIS A 217 -4.17 -0.58 1.12
CA HIS A 217 -5.45 -1.11 0.68
C HIS A 217 -6.22 -0.15 -0.22
N ALA A 218 -6.23 1.16 0.10
CA ALA A 218 -6.99 2.13 -0.67
C ALA A 218 -6.46 2.23 -2.11
N PHE A 219 -5.14 2.15 -2.28
CA PHE A 219 -4.49 2.12 -3.59
C PHE A 219 -4.78 0.82 -4.35
N ARG A 220 -4.70 -0.34 -3.66
CA ARG A 220 -5.07 -1.63 -4.25
C ARG A 220 -6.52 -1.64 -4.75
N ALA A 221 -7.45 -1.09 -3.97
CA ALA A 221 -8.86 -0.99 -4.35
C ALA A 221 -9.09 -0.06 -5.55
N ALA A 222 -8.22 0.94 -5.75
CA ALA A 222 -8.22 1.81 -6.92
C ALA A 222 -7.48 1.21 -8.14
N GLY A 223 -6.95 -0.02 -8.04
CA GLY A 223 -6.18 -0.64 -9.12
C GLY A 223 -4.80 -0.04 -9.33
N ILE A 224 -4.27 0.68 -8.34
CA ILE A 224 -2.96 1.30 -8.37
C ILE A 224 -1.91 0.27 -7.89
N PRO A 225 -0.75 0.13 -8.57
CA PRO A 225 0.32 -0.74 -8.10
C PRO A 225 0.83 -0.33 -6.73
N THR A 226 0.94 -1.28 -5.80
CA THR A 226 1.27 -0.94 -4.41
C THR A 226 2.00 -2.06 -3.69
N ILE A 227 2.99 -1.67 -2.88
CA ILE A 227 3.72 -2.50 -1.94
C ILE A 227 3.56 -1.94 -0.52
N ARG A 228 3.36 -2.83 0.45
CA ARG A 228 3.53 -2.51 1.88
C ARG A 228 4.85 -3.10 2.35
N LEU A 229 5.65 -2.28 3.02
CA LEU A 229 6.82 -2.69 3.79
C LEU A 229 6.47 -2.66 5.28
N TYR A 230 6.82 -3.73 5.99
CA TYR A 230 6.50 -3.90 7.40
C TYR A 230 7.41 -4.93 8.08
N GLU A 231 7.35 -5.05 9.39
CA GLU A 231 7.96 -6.11 10.20
C GLU A 231 6.90 -6.95 10.94
N ARG A 232 7.28 -8.05 11.61
CA ARG A 232 6.32 -8.95 12.32
C ARG A 232 6.45 -8.92 13.83
N ASP A 233 7.53 -8.37 14.36
CA ASP A 233 7.91 -8.50 15.76
C ASP A 233 7.16 -7.49 16.65
N SER A 234 6.58 -6.43 16.07
CA SER A 234 5.77 -5.43 16.79
C SER A 234 4.43 -5.95 17.30
N HIS A 235 3.94 -7.12 16.85
CA HIS A 235 2.61 -7.64 17.21
C HIS A 235 2.38 -7.80 18.72
N ALA A 236 3.45 -7.85 19.52
CA ALA A 236 3.39 -7.93 20.98
C ALA A 236 3.31 -6.56 21.69
N ILE A 237 3.62 -5.46 20.99
CA ILE A 237 3.67 -4.09 21.55
C ILE A 237 2.70 -3.13 20.86
N ILE A 238 2.34 -3.37 19.61
CA ILE A 238 1.44 -2.54 18.80
C ILE A 238 0.09 -2.31 19.50
N HIS A 239 -0.45 -1.10 19.37
CA HIS A 239 -1.67 -0.64 20.05
C HIS A 239 -1.62 -0.72 21.59
N THR A 240 -0.43 -0.68 22.20
CA THR A 240 -0.27 -0.65 23.66
C THR A 240 0.63 0.50 24.11
N ALA A 241 0.61 0.79 25.41
CA ALA A 241 1.52 1.75 26.03
C ALA A 241 3.00 1.32 25.98
N ASP A 242 3.30 0.09 25.55
CA ASP A 242 4.66 -0.41 25.34
C ASP A 242 5.18 -0.13 23.93
N ASP A 243 4.38 0.37 23.00
CA ASP A 243 4.87 0.84 21.69
C ASP A 243 5.59 2.18 21.85
N ARG A 244 6.89 2.10 22.17
CA ARG A 244 7.73 3.20 22.64
C ARG A 244 9.04 3.33 21.85
N PRO A 245 9.55 4.55 21.66
CA PRO A 245 10.73 4.80 20.82
C PRO A 245 12.00 4.11 21.31
N GLU A 246 12.17 3.85 22.62
CA GLU A 246 13.37 3.19 23.17
C GLU A 246 13.46 1.70 22.79
N ARG A 247 12.38 1.11 22.28
CA ARG A 247 12.29 -0.33 21.97
C ARG A 247 12.57 -0.66 20.51
N LEU A 248 12.75 0.36 19.68
CA LEU A 248 12.84 0.20 18.23
C LEU A 248 14.27 -0.11 17.77
N ASN A 249 14.35 -0.78 16.64
CA ASN A 249 15.56 -1.02 15.87
C ASN A 249 15.66 0.02 14.75
N TYR A 250 16.32 1.15 15.04
CA TYR A 250 16.51 2.21 14.05
C TYR A 250 17.47 1.86 12.92
N THR A 251 18.33 0.84 13.10
CA THR A 251 19.13 0.29 11.99
C THR A 251 18.22 -0.32 10.93
N LEU A 252 17.21 -1.11 11.34
CA LEU A 252 16.23 -1.67 10.43
C LEU A 252 15.40 -0.57 9.73
N ALA A 253 15.04 0.48 10.47
CA ALA A 253 14.35 1.63 9.92
C ALA A 253 15.20 2.39 8.88
N ALA A 254 16.52 2.50 9.10
CA ALA A 254 17.46 3.06 8.14
C ALA A 254 17.57 2.17 6.90
N GLU A 255 17.73 0.85 7.06
CA GLU A 255 17.71 -0.11 5.94
C GLU A 255 16.42 0.02 5.11
N CYS A 256 15.27 0.21 5.77
CA CYS A 256 14.00 0.50 5.11
C CYS A 256 14.07 1.77 4.26
N ALA A 257 14.64 2.85 4.78
CA ALA A 257 14.81 4.10 4.01
C ALA A 257 15.70 3.89 2.77
N GLU A 258 16.81 3.15 2.89
CA GLU A 258 17.72 2.87 1.77
C GLU A 258 17.02 2.02 0.69
N ILE A 259 16.28 1.00 1.11
CA ILE A 259 15.45 0.16 0.25
C ILE A 259 14.43 1.01 -0.52
N VAL A 260 13.68 1.86 0.17
CA VAL A 260 12.64 2.69 -0.45
C VAL A 260 13.28 3.69 -1.41
N ALA A 261 14.36 4.37 -1.01
CA ALA A 261 15.06 5.32 -1.87
C ALA A 261 15.62 4.62 -3.13
N GLY A 262 16.24 3.45 -2.98
CA GLY A 262 16.74 2.63 -4.08
C GLY A 262 15.62 2.17 -5.01
N THR A 263 14.46 1.81 -4.46
CA THR A 263 13.26 1.46 -5.24
C THR A 263 12.78 2.63 -6.08
N VAL A 264 12.71 3.84 -5.50
CA VAL A 264 12.33 5.04 -6.26
C VAL A 264 13.30 5.30 -7.41
N VAL A 265 14.61 5.19 -7.16
CA VAL A 265 15.63 5.35 -8.21
C VAL A 265 15.51 4.27 -9.29
N GLY A 266 15.27 3.02 -8.91
CA GLY A 266 15.06 1.91 -9.85
C GLY A 266 13.82 2.12 -10.73
N LEU A 267 12.73 2.59 -10.14
CA LEU A 267 11.52 2.96 -10.87
C LEU A 267 11.75 4.15 -11.81
N ASP A 268 12.62 5.09 -11.44
CA ASP A 268 12.92 6.29 -12.23
C ASP A 268 13.81 6.03 -13.46
N ALA A 269 14.55 4.91 -13.48
CA ALA A 269 15.50 4.56 -14.55
C ALA A 269 14.90 4.51 -15.98
N GLY A 270 13.56 4.50 -16.08
CA GLY A 270 12.84 4.59 -17.35
C GLY A 270 12.90 3.31 -18.17
N GLY A 271 11.98 3.19 -19.12
CA GLY A 271 11.89 2.03 -20.02
C GLY A 271 10.60 2.08 -20.81
N ASP A 272 10.61 1.52 -22.02
CA ASP A 272 9.39 1.37 -22.80
C ASP A 272 8.39 0.49 -22.05
N GLY A 273 7.10 0.83 -22.18
CA GLY A 273 6.03 -0.01 -21.69
C GLY A 273 6.12 -1.39 -22.32
N PRO A 274 5.76 -2.45 -21.59
CA PRO A 274 5.74 -3.79 -22.15
C PRO A 274 4.73 -3.83 -23.31
N GLY A 275 5.09 -4.47 -24.43
CA GLY A 275 4.14 -4.67 -25.52
C GLY A 275 3.14 -5.77 -25.19
N ILE A 276 1.88 -5.56 -25.55
CA ILE A 276 0.83 -6.58 -25.51
C ILE A 276 0.37 -6.83 -26.95
N ASP A 277 0.40 -8.09 -27.37
CA ASP A 277 -0.36 -8.56 -28.52
C ASP A 277 -1.62 -9.27 -27.99
N LEU A 278 -2.79 -8.74 -28.38
CA LEU A 278 -4.09 -9.23 -27.94
C LEU A 278 -5.00 -9.37 -29.16
N SER A 279 -5.46 -10.59 -29.42
CA SER A 279 -6.35 -10.89 -30.54
C SER A 279 -7.47 -11.84 -30.13
N VAL A 280 -8.52 -11.90 -30.95
CA VAL A 280 -9.60 -12.89 -30.79
C VAL A 280 -9.72 -13.66 -32.10
N GLU A 281 -9.56 -14.98 -32.00
CA GLU A 281 -9.68 -15.90 -33.12
C GLU A 281 -10.65 -17.02 -32.76
N ASN A 282 -11.75 -17.15 -33.52
CA ASN A 282 -12.76 -18.21 -33.33
C ASN A 282 -13.25 -18.35 -31.88
N GLY A 283 -13.56 -17.23 -31.22
CA GLY A 283 -14.00 -17.19 -29.82
C GLY A 283 -12.93 -17.52 -28.78
N THR A 284 -11.67 -17.59 -29.18
CA THR A 284 -10.52 -17.73 -28.30
C THR A 284 -9.72 -16.43 -28.28
N VAL A 285 -9.52 -15.87 -27.11
CA VAL A 285 -8.62 -14.75 -26.87
C VAL A 285 -7.21 -15.30 -26.85
N ILE A 286 -6.30 -14.73 -27.63
CA ILE A 286 -4.87 -15.01 -27.59
C ILE A 286 -4.20 -13.74 -27.06
N PHE A 287 -3.34 -13.91 -26.05
CA PHE A 287 -2.66 -12.81 -25.40
C PHE A 287 -1.18 -13.15 -25.22
N THR A 288 -0.30 -12.29 -25.69
CA THR A 288 1.14 -12.42 -25.48
C THR A 288 1.77 -11.11 -25.06
N THR A 289 2.86 -11.22 -24.32
CA THR A 289 3.63 -10.08 -23.83
C THR A 289 5.04 -10.15 -24.39
N LEU A 290 5.60 -8.99 -24.74
CA LEU A 290 7.03 -8.89 -25.00
C LEU A 290 7.81 -9.15 -23.70
N ASN A 291 8.90 -9.92 -23.79
CA ASN A 291 9.81 -10.24 -22.69
C ASN A 291 9.21 -11.08 -21.54
N ASP A 292 8.20 -11.92 -21.82
CA ASP A 292 7.58 -12.83 -20.84
C ASP A 292 7.01 -12.13 -19.59
N ALA A 293 6.69 -10.84 -19.69
CA ALA A 293 6.06 -10.09 -18.60
C ALA A 293 4.70 -10.73 -18.22
N PRO A 294 4.39 -10.91 -16.93
CA PRO A 294 3.09 -11.45 -16.52
C PRO A 294 1.94 -10.55 -17.01
N ILE A 295 0.84 -11.15 -17.43
CA ILE A 295 -0.32 -10.46 -18.00
C ILE A 295 -1.58 -10.78 -17.20
N GLU A 296 -2.27 -9.75 -16.73
CA GLU A 296 -3.60 -9.89 -16.16
C GLU A 296 -4.63 -9.83 -17.29
N VAL A 297 -5.48 -10.85 -17.37
CA VAL A 297 -6.55 -10.93 -18.36
C VAL A 297 -7.88 -10.66 -17.66
N ILE A 298 -8.63 -9.67 -18.14
CA ILE A 298 -9.90 -9.23 -17.59
C ILE A 298 -10.98 -9.42 -18.65
N VAL A 299 -12.03 -10.16 -18.32
CA VAL A 299 -13.18 -10.40 -19.22
C VAL A 299 -14.44 -9.85 -18.59
N ASP A 300 -15.11 -8.93 -19.26
CA ASP A 300 -16.29 -8.20 -18.77
C ASP A 300 -16.09 -7.61 -17.35
N GLY A 301 -14.90 -7.06 -17.11
CA GLY A 301 -14.52 -6.50 -15.80
C GLY A 301 -14.15 -7.55 -14.74
N THR A 302 -14.18 -8.84 -15.05
CA THR A 302 -13.76 -9.91 -14.14
C THR A 302 -12.34 -10.35 -14.47
N SER A 303 -11.41 -10.18 -13.52
CA SER A 303 -10.04 -10.69 -13.65
C SER A 303 -10.01 -12.21 -13.63
N LEU A 304 -9.33 -12.81 -14.60
CA LEU A 304 -9.02 -14.24 -14.67
C LEU A 304 -7.70 -14.59 -13.95
N GLY A 305 -7.06 -13.60 -13.33
CA GLY A 305 -5.76 -13.71 -12.69
C GLY A 305 -4.59 -13.32 -13.60
N VAL A 306 -3.40 -13.45 -13.04
CA VAL A 306 -2.13 -13.17 -13.72
C VAL A 306 -1.62 -14.45 -14.36
N LEU A 307 -1.44 -14.40 -15.67
CA LEU A 307 -1.06 -15.53 -16.49
C LEU A 307 0.26 -15.23 -17.22
N PRO A 308 1.05 -16.24 -17.59
CA PRO A 308 2.00 -16.06 -18.68
C PRO A 308 1.24 -15.83 -20.00
N SER A 309 1.96 -15.49 -21.07
CA SER A 309 1.38 -15.49 -22.42
C SER A 309 0.61 -16.79 -22.70
N GLY A 310 -0.57 -16.68 -23.34
CA GLY A 310 -1.47 -17.82 -23.49
C GLY A 310 -2.77 -17.49 -24.22
N SER A 311 -3.80 -18.30 -23.97
CA SER A 311 -5.12 -18.11 -24.56
C SER A 311 -6.26 -18.56 -23.64
N VAL A 312 -7.43 -17.96 -23.80
CA VAL A 312 -8.67 -18.29 -23.08
C VAL A 312 -9.84 -18.30 -24.05
N THR A 313 -10.64 -19.37 -24.04
CA THR A 313 -11.88 -19.46 -24.83
C THR A 313 -13.04 -18.82 -24.08
N LEU A 314 -13.76 -17.95 -24.77
CA LEU A 314 -14.89 -17.18 -24.24
C LEU A 314 -16.22 -17.94 -24.43
N PRO A 315 -17.16 -17.83 -23.49
CA PRO A 315 -18.49 -18.39 -23.65
C PRO A 315 -19.27 -17.67 -24.75
N LYS A 316 -20.30 -18.32 -25.29
CA LYS A 316 -21.09 -17.81 -26.42
C LYS A 316 -21.89 -16.55 -26.05
N SER A 317 -21.24 -15.42 -26.17
CA SER A 317 -21.77 -14.06 -26.09
C SER A 317 -20.70 -13.06 -26.53
N PRO A 318 -21.07 -11.79 -26.80
CA PRO A 318 -20.10 -10.71 -26.91
C PRO A 318 -19.43 -10.46 -25.55
N HIS A 319 -18.12 -10.26 -25.56
CA HIS A 319 -17.30 -9.95 -24.39
C HIS A 319 -16.36 -8.78 -24.67
N VAL A 320 -16.10 -7.98 -23.63
CA VAL A 320 -14.98 -7.04 -23.58
C VAL A 320 -13.81 -7.77 -22.93
N VAL A 321 -12.67 -7.82 -23.61
CA VAL A 321 -11.46 -8.43 -23.06
C VAL A 321 -10.37 -7.39 -22.97
N GLN A 322 -9.79 -7.26 -21.79
CA GLN A 322 -8.64 -6.41 -21.54
C GLN A 322 -7.47 -7.26 -21.10
N ALA A 323 -6.29 -6.90 -21.59
CA ALA A 323 -5.03 -7.41 -21.12
C ALA A 323 -4.25 -6.25 -20.50
N VAL A 324 -3.73 -6.45 -19.29
CA VAL A 324 -2.95 -5.46 -18.56
C VAL A 324 -1.61 -6.07 -18.20
N THR A 325 -0.53 -5.36 -18.47
CA THR A 325 0.81 -5.77 -18.01
C THR A 325 1.64 -4.55 -17.64
N TYR A 326 2.66 -4.79 -16.82
CA TYR A 326 3.54 -3.78 -16.27
C TYR A 326 4.99 -4.13 -16.60
N GLY A 327 5.73 -3.12 -17.05
CA GLY A 327 7.16 -3.24 -17.31
C GLY A 327 7.97 -3.17 -16.01
N PRO A 328 9.29 -3.43 -16.08
CA PRO A 328 10.17 -3.44 -14.91
C PRO A 328 10.29 -2.08 -14.21
N THR A 329 9.85 -0.99 -14.85
CA THR A 329 9.84 0.36 -14.28
C THR A 329 8.43 0.85 -13.93
N GLY A 330 7.42 -0.04 -13.95
CA GLY A 330 6.03 0.31 -13.69
C GLY A 330 5.29 0.97 -14.85
N ALA A 331 5.88 0.95 -16.06
CA ALA A 331 5.17 1.35 -17.26
C ALA A 331 4.01 0.38 -17.53
N LYS A 332 2.77 0.90 -17.51
CA LYS A 332 1.55 0.12 -17.72
C LYS A 332 1.21 0.06 -19.21
N ALA A 333 0.90 -1.12 -19.71
CA ALA A 333 0.28 -1.32 -21.02
C ALA A 333 -1.09 -1.95 -20.87
N VAL A 334 -2.04 -1.47 -21.67
CA VAL A 334 -3.40 -2.01 -21.73
C VAL A 334 -3.76 -2.24 -23.19
N ALA A 335 -4.14 -3.46 -23.53
CA ALA A 335 -4.78 -3.78 -24.79
C ALA A 335 -6.24 -4.15 -24.54
N THR A 336 -7.14 -3.77 -25.45
CA THR A 336 -8.57 -4.08 -25.33
C THR A 336 -9.11 -4.56 -26.68
N VAL A 337 -9.85 -5.67 -26.66
CA VAL A 337 -10.51 -6.23 -27.83
C VAL A 337 -11.96 -6.60 -27.49
N MET A 338 -12.81 -6.55 -28.51
CA MET A 338 -14.17 -7.09 -28.45
C MET A 338 -14.18 -8.41 -29.21
N GLY A 339 -14.75 -9.45 -28.59
CA GLY A 339 -14.85 -10.78 -29.20
C GLY A 339 -16.21 -11.40 -28.97
N GLU A 340 -16.69 -12.17 -29.95
CA GLU A 340 -17.82 -13.07 -29.74
C GLU A 340 -17.26 -14.46 -29.42
N GLY A 341 -17.63 -14.99 -28.24
CA GLY A 341 -17.19 -16.31 -27.82
C GLY A 341 -17.92 -17.43 -28.57
N VAL A 342 -17.47 -18.67 -28.32
CA VAL A 342 -18.01 -19.86 -28.95
C VAL A 342 -18.75 -20.73 -27.94
N GLU A 343 -19.48 -21.72 -28.45
CA GLU A 343 -20.12 -22.72 -27.60
C GLU A 343 -19.03 -23.55 -26.88
N ILE A 344 -18.79 -23.26 -25.59
CA ILE A 344 -17.84 -24.01 -24.79
C ILE A 344 -18.48 -25.36 -24.44
N VAL A 345 -18.19 -26.38 -25.25
CA VAL A 345 -18.35 -27.77 -24.82
C VAL A 345 -17.21 -28.06 -23.84
N PRO A 346 -17.47 -28.48 -22.59
CA PRO A 346 -16.39 -28.73 -21.63
C PRO A 346 -15.40 -29.76 -22.19
N PRO A 347 -14.09 -29.48 -22.20
CA PRO A 347 -13.12 -30.36 -22.83
C PRO A 347 -12.89 -31.64 -22.02
N THR A 348 -12.72 -32.76 -22.72
CA THR A 348 -11.96 -33.91 -22.23
C THR A 348 -10.49 -33.49 -22.14
N VAL A 349 -9.90 -33.55 -20.95
CA VAL A 349 -8.58 -32.97 -20.65
C VAL A 349 -7.46 -33.64 -21.48
N SER A 350 -6.73 -32.86 -22.28
CA SER A 350 -5.37 -33.19 -22.72
C SER A 350 -4.53 -31.92 -22.93
N GLY A 351 -3.41 -31.81 -22.23
CA GLY A 351 -2.42 -30.71 -22.39
C GLY A 351 -2.66 -29.48 -21.49
N SER A 352 -1.63 -28.65 -21.35
CA SER A 352 -1.46 -27.55 -20.38
C SER A 352 -2.36 -26.31 -20.56
N ALA A 353 -3.53 -26.46 -21.17
CA ALA A 353 -4.52 -25.39 -21.28
C ALA A 353 -5.35 -25.30 -19.99
N VAL A 354 -5.31 -24.15 -19.31
CA VAL A 354 -6.17 -23.87 -18.15
C VAL A 354 -7.58 -23.55 -18.67
N THR A 355 -8.52 -24.49 -18.50
CA THR A 355 -9.93 -24.23 -18.75
C THR A 355 -10.55 -23.67 -17.46
N ILE A 356 -10.90 -22.38 -17.44
CA ILE A 356 -11.59 -21.76 -16.29
C ILE A 356 -13.09 -22.02 -16.46
N PRO A 357 -13.76 -22.74 -15.55
CA PRO A 357 -15.20 -22.97 -15.63
C PRO A 357 -15.93 -21.66 -15.30
N TRP A 358 -16.55 -21.07 -16.32
CA TRP A 358 -17.45 -19.93 -16.15
C TRP A 358 -18.65 -20.36 -15.30
N GLY A 359 -18.75 -19.80 -14.08
CA GLY A 359 -19.90 -19.99 -13.20
C GLY A 359 -21.16 -19.37 -13.80
N GLY A 360 -22.25 -20.14 -13.83
CA GLY A 360 -23.54 -19.69 -14.34
C GLY A 360 -24.06 -18.44 -13.62
N LYS A 361 -24.71 -17.56 -14.40
CA LYS A 361 -25.39 -16.35 -13.96
C LYS A 361 -26.13 -16.56 -12.63
N THR A 362 -25.78 -15.78 -11.61
CA THR A 362 -26.68 -15.54 -10.49
C THR A 362 -27.85 -14.68 -10.99
N GLU A 363 -29.08 -15.13 -10.70
CA GLU A 363 -30.29 -14.41 -11.07
C GLU A 363 -30.31 -12.98 -10.47
N PRO A 364 -30.88 -11.99 -11.19
CA PRO A 364 -31.02 -10.64 -10.68
C PRO A 364 -32.12 -10.60 -9.62
N GLY A 365 -31.75 -10.79 -8.34
CA GLY A 365 -32.73 -10.81 -7.26
C GLY A 365 -32.21 -10.71 -5.82
N ARG A 366 -30.90 -10.77 -5.57
CA ARG A 366 -30.33 -10.47 -4.24
C ARG A 366 -29.44 -9.24 -4.31
N ARG A 367 -29.83 -8.20 -3.60
CA ARG A 367 -29.01 -7.00 -3.38
C ARG A 367 -27.72 -7.43 -2.67
N PRO A 368 -26.51 -7.18 -3.22
CA PRO A 368 -25.29 -7.24 -2.43
C PRO A 368 -25.11 -5.85 -1.83
N ASN A 369 -25.83 -5.55 -0.75
CA ASN A 369 -25.63 -4.36 0.08
C ASN A 369 -26.47 -4.51 1.34
N ASP A 370 -25.94 -5.28 2.29
CA ASP A 370 -26.00 -4.88 3.68
C ASP A 370 -24.53 -4.78 4.14
N PRO A 371 -24.08 -3.62 4.66
CA PRO A 371 -22.74 -3.51 5.20
C PRO A 371 -22.60 -4.51 6.36
N PRO A 372 -21.40 -5.06 6.62
CA PRO A 372 -21.19 -5.78 7.87
C PRO A 372 -21.43 -4.77 9.00
N HIS A 373 -22.51 -4.97 9.74
CA HIS A 373 -22.66 -4.39 11.07
C HIS A 373 -21.50 -4.93 11.93
N LEU A 374 -20.37 -4.24 11.92
CA LEU A 374 -19.34 -4.35 12.94
C LEU A 374 -19.89 -3.70 14.22
N CYS A 375 -20.82 -4.41 14.85
CA CYS A 375 -21.33 -4.10 16.18
C CYS A 375 -21.21 -5.37 17.04
N GLY A 376 -19.96 -5.81 17.21
CA GLY A 376 -19.59 -6.68 18.31
C GLY A 376 -19.20 -5.81 19.49
N ARG A 377 -20.10 -5.59 20.45
CA ARG A 377 -19.70 -5.10 21.79
C ARG A 377 -18.63 -6.06 22.34
N PRO A 378 -17.56 -5.57 23.01
CA PRO A 378 -16.71 -6.47 23.77
C PRO A 378 -17.57 -7.16 24.83
N ALA A 379 -17.39 -8.46 24.99
CA ALA A 379 -18.11 -9.26 25.97
C ALA A 379 -17.91 -8.68 27.37
N LEU A 380 -18.92 -7.99 27.88
CA LEU A 380 -19.02 -7.62 29.29
C LEU A 380 -19.05 -8.91 30.10
N LEU A 381 -18.00 -9.16 30.88
CA LEU A 381 -18.02 -10.12 31.97
C LEU A 381 -19.28 -9.88 32.83
N PRO A 382 -20.04 -10.92 33.21
CA PRO A 382 -21.26 -10.75 33.97
C PRO A 382 -20.97 -10.11 35.34
N PRO A 383 -21.88 -9.26 35.86
CA PRO A 383 -21.69 -8.62 37.16
C PRO A 383 -21.65 -9.66 38.27
N ARG A 384 -20.65 -9.55 39.15
CA ARG A 384 -20.58 -10.36 40.39
C ARG A 384 -21.79 -10.05 41.28
N PRO A 385 -22.42 -11.05 41.91
CA PRO A 385 -23.54 -10.84 42.82
C PRO A 385 -23.08 -10.13 44.12
N PRO A 386 -23.97 -9.37 44.79
CA PRO A 386 -23.59 -8.56 45.94
C PRO A 386 -23.49 -9.39 47.22
N GLY A 387 -22.35 -9.24 47.90
CA GLY A 387 -22.26 -9.13 49.36
C GLY A 387 -22.32 -10.41 50.22
N ARG A 388 -21.22 -10.67 50.95
CA ARG A 388 -21.27 -10.84 52.41
C ARG A 388 -20.10 -10.10 53.05
N GLY A 389 -20.42 -9.31 54.07
CA GLY A 389 -19.53 -8.29 54.62
C GLY A 389 -18.60 -8.74 55.75
N ARG A 390 -17.66 -7.80 55.98
CA ARG A 390 -16.91 -7.45 57.21
C ARG A 390 -15.79 -8.39 57.71
N PRO A 391 -14.83 -7.88 58.51
CA PRO A 391 -14.56 -6.48 58.89
C PRO A 391 -13.12 -6.00 58.63
N CYS A 392 -12.98 -4.66 58.68
CA CYS A 392 -11.73 -3.93 58.88
C CYS A 392 -10.83 -4.57 59.94
N ARG A 393 -9.53 -4.66 59.63
CA ARG A 393 -8.47 -4.52 60.62
C ARG A 393 -7.51 -3.43 60.16
N ARG A 394 -7.49 -2.33 60.93
CA ARG A 394 -6.31 -1.49 61.14
C ARG A 394 -5.17 -2.38 61.67
N LEU A 395 -3.95 -2.05 61.26
CA LEU A 395 -2.69 -2.09 62.02
C LEU A 395 -1.66 -1.41 61.09
N LEU A 396 -1.40 -0.12 61.36
CA LEU A 396 -0.16 0.43 61.94
C LEU A 396 0.86 0.77 60.85
#